data_AF-A0AAD1N0L7-F1
#
_entry.id   AF-A0AAD1N0L7-F1
#
_cell.length_a   1.000
_cell.length_b   1.000
_cell.length_c   1.000
_cell.angle_alpha   90.00
_cell.angle_beta   90.00
_cell.angle_gamma   90.00
#
_symmetry.space_group_name_H-M   'P 1'
#
loop_
_entity.id
_entity.type
_entity.pdbx_description
1 polymer ?
#
loop_
_entity_poly.entity_id
_entity_poly.type
_entity_poly.pdbx_seq_one_letter_code
_entity_poly.pdbx_strand_id
1 'polypeptide(L)'
;MVGQLIALYEHQVFTEGVVWGVDSFDQWGVELGKTQAKALLPVITADDSPAEQSDTSTDALVRRYRAERVARPGFRRAGSR
;
A
#
# COMPACT_ATOMS: atom_id res chain seq x y z
N MET A 1 -25.62 -10.54 -22.00
CA MET A 1 -26.05 -10.83 -20.61
C MET A 1 -25.08 -10.29 -19.56
N VAL A 2 -23.76 -10.57 -19.59
CA VAL A 2 -22.84 -10.10 -18.54
C VAL A 2 -22.82 -8.57 -18.39
N GLY A 3 -22.79 -7.83 -19.51
CA GLY A 3 -22.82 -6.35 -19.46
C GLY A 3 -24.08 -5.77 -18.81
N GLN A 4 -25.23 -6.46 -18.92
CA GLN A 4 -26.47 -6.03 -18.26
C GLN A 4 -26.40 -6.23 -16.74
N LEU A 5 -25.73 -7.29 -16.28
CA LEU A 5 -25.48 -7.51 -14.86
C LEU A 5 -24.49 -6.47 -14.31
N ILE A 6 -23.41 -6.18 -15.03
CA ILE A 6 -22.44 -5.14 -14.63
C ILE A 6 -23.16 -3.78 -14.52
N ALA A 7 -23.90 -3.38 -15.56
CA ALA A 7 -24.61 -2.10 -15.57
C ALA A 7 -25.67 -1.99 -14.46
N LEU A 8 -26.31 -3.10 -14.08
CA LEU A 8 -27.23 -3.16 -12.95
C LEU A 8 -26.51 -2.81 -11.64
N TYR A 9 -25.37 -3.43 -11.37
CA TYR A 9 -24.59 -3.16 -10.15
C TYR A 9 -23.96 -1.76 -10.13
N GLU A 10 -23.52 -1.24 -11.28
CA GLU A 10 -23.04 0.14 -11.40
C GLU A 10 -24.12 1.17 -11.00
N HIS A 11 -25.36 0.96 -11.45
CA HIS A 11 -26.48 1.84 -11.09
C HIS A 11 -26.91 1.69 -9.63
N GLN A 12 -26.78 0.49 -9.03
CA GLN A 12 -27.01 0.30 -7.61
C GLN A 12 -26.03 1.12 -6.77
N VAL A 13 -24.72 0.96 -7.02
CA VAL A 13 -23.66 1.72 -6.32
C VAL A 13 -23.84 3.22 -6.50
N PHE A 14 -24.14 3.67 -7.74
CA PHE A 14 -24.43 5.08 -7.99
C PHE A 14 -25.62 5.61 -7.17
N THR A 15 -26.73 4.87 -7.14
CA THR A 15 -27.93 5.27 -6.41
C THR A 15 -27.66 5.37 -4.90
N GLU A 16 -26.96 4.38 -4.35
CA GLU A 16 -26.53 4.38 -2.94
C GLU A 16 -25.65 5.60 -2.61
N GLY A 17 -24.70 5.93 -3.48
CA GLY A 17 -23.87 7.13 -3.35
C GLY A 17 -24.66 8.44 -3.33
N VAL A 18 -25.63 8.58 -4.24
CA VAL A 18 -26.53 9.74 -4.27
C VAL A 18 -27.36 9.85 -3.00
N VAL A 19 -27.89 8.73 -2.49
CA VAL A 19 -28.67 8.71 -1.23
C VAL A 19 -27.82 9.12 -0.03
N TRP A 20 -26.56 8.68 0.03
CA TRP A 20 -25.64 9.03 1.13
C TRP A 20 -24.92 10.37 0.94
N GLY A 21 -25.06 11.03 -0.21
CA GLY A 21 -24.36 12.28 -0.51
C GLY A 21 -22.83 12.12 -0.59
N VAL A 22 -22.37 10.93 -1.00
CA VAL A 22 -20.94 10.60 -1.17
C VAL A 22 -20.60 10.51 -2.66
N ASP A 23 -19.43 10.99 -3.06
CA ASP A 23 -18.95 10.82 -4.42
C ASP A 23 -18.48 9.37 -4.65
N SER A 24 -19.25 8.61 -5.43
CA SER A 24 -18.94 7.21 -5.75
C SER A 24 -17.84 7.04 -6.80
N PHE A 25 -17.37 8.14 -7.39
CA PHE A 25 -16.36 8.12 -8.45
C PHE A 25 -14.99 8.61 -7.96
N ASP A 26 -14.90 9.08 -6.71
CA ASP A 26 -13.64 9.48 -6.10
C ASP A 26 -12.88 8.31 -5.45
N GLN A 27 -11.56 8.50 -5.27
CA GLN A 27 -10.69 7.51 -4.64
C GLN A 27 -9.58 8.15 -3.81
N TRP A 28 -9.88 9.20 -3.03
CA TRP A 28 -8.85 9.91 -2.25
C TRP A 28 -8.12 9.01 -1.24
N GLY A 29 -8.79 7.97 -0.73
CA GLY A 29 -8.26 7.07 0.29
C GLY A 29 -6.99 6.29 -0.11
N VAL A 30 -6.64 6.23 -1.40
CA VAL A 30 -5.46 5.48 -1.87
C VAL A 30 -4.15 6.27 -1.74
N GLU A 31 -4.22 7.60 -1.68
CA GLU A 31 -3.04 8.46 -1.85
C GLU A 31 -2.10 8.44 -0.65
N LEU A 32 -2.66 8.36 0.57
CA LEU A 32 -1.85 8.26 1.78
C LEU A 32 -1.03 6.97 1.81
N GLY A 33 -1.65 5.84 1.46
CA GLY A 33 -0.96 4.54 1.40
C GLY A 33 0.16 4.52 0.35
N LYS A 34 -0.08 5.08 -0.84
CA LYS A 34 0.96 5.23 -1.88
C LYS A 34 2.13 6.08 -1.39
N THR A 35 1.84 7.17 -0.68
CA THR A 35 2.87 8.08 -0.16
C THR A 35 3.69 7.41 0.94
N GLN A 36 3.04 6.75 1.89
CA GLN A 36 3.71 6.02 2.97
C GLN A 36 4.56 4.86 2.44
N ALA A 37 4.06 4.09 1.48
CA ALA A 37 4.82 2.98 0.89
C ALA A 37 6.10 3.47 0.18
N LYS A 38 6.01 4.60 -0.54
CA LYS A 38 7.19 5.24 -1.16
C LYS A 38 8.20 5.70 -0.12
N ALA A 39 7.74 6.27 1.00
CA ALA A 39 8.60 6.69 2.09
C ALA A 39 9.25 5.50 2.84
N LEU A 40 8.52 4.39 2.98
CA LEU A 40 9.00 3.19 3.67
C LEU A 40 9.97 2.35 2.84
N LEU A 41 9.90 2.44 1.50
CA LEU A 41 10.79 1.69 0.59
C LEU A 41 12.29 1.85 0.92
N PRO A 42 12.87 3.06 1.02
CA PRO A 42 14.28 3.22 1.43
C PRO A 42 14.54 2.67 2.84
N VAL A 43 13.56 2.80 3.74
CA VAL A 43 13.65 2.32 5.12
C VAL A 43 13.74 0.80 5.19
N ILE A 44 13.28 0.02 4.22
CA ILE A 44 13.43 -1.45 4.22
C ILE A 44 14.53 -1.96 3.26
N THR A 45 14.99 -1.11 2.32
CA THR A 45 15.94 -1.51 1.28
C THR A 45 17.38 -1.09 1.56
N ALA A 46 17.62 0.03 2.24
CA ALA A 46 18.97 0.50 2.54
C ALA A 46 19.77 -0.51 3.38
N ASP A 47 21.09 -0.53 3.21
CA ASP A 47 21.97 -1.48 3.88
C ASP A 47 22.32 -1.04 5.33
N ASP A 48 22.27 0.26 5.63
CA ASP A 48 22.49 0.81 6.97
C ASP A 48 21.34 0.49 7.93
N SER A 49 21.60 0.55 9.24
CA SER A 49 20.55 0.35 10.25
C SER A 49 19.39 1.34 10.05
N PRO A 50 18.13 0.89 10.09
CA PRO A 50 16.99 1.77 9.90
C PRO A 50 16.90 2.79 11.04
N ALA A 51 16.58 4.05 10.70
CA ALA A 51 16.19 5.05 11.67
C ALA A 51 14.93 4.61 12.42
N GLU A 52 14.70 5.16 13.62
CA GLU A 52 13.49 4.90 14.40
C GLU A 52 12.24 5.34 13.61
N GLN A 53 11.22 4.49 13.57
CA GLN A 53 9.97 4.79 12.87
C GLN A 53 8.97 5.50 13.79
N SER A 54 7.96 6.12 13.18
CA SER A 54 6.93 6.91 13.88
C SER A 54 6.11 6.12 14.89
N ASP A 55 5.99 4.80 14.71
CA ASP A 55 5.27 3.92 15.61
C ASP A 55 6.04 2.62 15.86
N THR A 56 5.84 2.05 17.04
CA THR A 56 6.59 0.89 17.52
C THR A 56 6.27 -0.39 16.76
N SER A 57 5.07 -0.51 16.19
CA SER A 57 4.67 -1.67 15.38
C SER A 57 5.44 -1.68 14.06
N THR A 58 5.45 -0.54 13.35
CA THR A 58 6.20 -0.38 12.10
C THR A 58 7.70 -0.53 12.31
N ASP A 59 8.26 0.06 13.38
CA ASP A 59 9.69 -0.10 13.70
C ASP A 59 10.07 -1.58 13.91
N ALA A 60 9.29 -2.31 14.71
CA ALA A 60 9.53 -3.73 14.98
C ALA A 60 9.46 -4.58 13.70
N LEU A 61 8.47 -4.33 12.83
CA LEU A 61 8.30 -5.04 11.56
C LEU A 61 9.43 -4.73 10.57
N VAL A 62 9.85 -3.47 10.46
CA VAL A 62 10.99 -3.06 9.61
C VAL A 62 12.26 -3.78 10.02
N ARG A 63 12.58 -3.79 11.33
CA ARG A 63 13.77 -4.45 11.86
C ARG A 63 13.74 -5.95 11.61
N ARG A 64 12.59 -6.59 11.85
CA ARG A 64 12.39 -8.02 11.58
C ARG A 64 12.58 -8.35 10.10
N TYR A 65 11.94 -7.60 9.21
CA TYR A 65 12.05 -7.81 7.77
C TYR A 65 13.50 -7.73 7.28
N ARG A 66 14.25 -6.73 7.75
CA ARG A 66 15.67 -6.56 7.39
C ARG A 66 16.55 -7.71 7.90
N ALA A 67 16.34 -8.15 9.14
CA ALA A 67 17.07 -9.30 9.69
C ALA A 67 16.83 -10.57 8.84
N GLU A 68 15.58 -10.84 8.45
CA GLU A 68 15.23 -11.98 7.60
C GLU A 68 15.81 -11.84 6.17
N ARG A 69 15.84 -10.63 5.60
CA ARG A 69 16.45 -10.35 4.29
C ARG A 69 17.96 -10.60 4.29
N VAL A 70 18.67 -10.21 5.34
CA VAL A 70 20.12 -10.46 5.48
C VAL A 70 20.40 -11.96 5.68
N ALA A 71 19.57 -12.64 6.48
CA ALA A 71 19.71 -14.07 6.76
C ALA A 71 19.44 -14.98 5.56
N ARG A 72 18.79 -14.48 4.49
CA ARG A 72 18.54 -15.22 3.24
C ARG A 72 19.50 -14.76 2.12
N PRO A 73 20.57 -15.51 1.82
CA PRO A 73 21.63 -15.05 0.89
C PRO A 73 21.21 -14.86 -0.58
N GLY A 74 19.95 -15.12 -0.96
CA GLY A 74 19.47 -15.07 -2.35
C GLY A 74 18.78 -13.77 -2.78
N PHE A 75 18.50 -12.83 -1.88
CA PHE A 75 17.75 -11.60 -2.22
C PHE A 75 18.64 -10.44 -2.70
N ARG A 76 19.97 -10.58 -2.67
CA ARG A 76 20.91 -9.58 -3.21
C ARG A 76 21.05 -9.74 -4.73
N ARG A 77 20.13 -9.16 -5.52
CA ARG A 77 20.39 -8.63 -6.88
C ARG A 77 19.14 -7.98 -7.48
N ALA A 78 19.12 -6.64 -7.52
CA ALA A 78 18.68 -5.79 -8.64
C ALA A 78 18.57 -4.34 -8.12
N GLY A 79 19.54 -3.49 -8.47
CA GLY A 79 19.49 -2.07 -8.10
C GLY A 79 20.84 -1.39 -7.97
N SER A 80 21.73 -1.60 -8.94
CA SER A 80 22.90 -0.75 -9.18
C SER A 80 22.81 -0.29 -10.63
N ARG A 81 22.19 0.88 -10.81
CA ARG A 81 22.40 1.90 -11.85
C ARG A 81 21.36 3.00 -11.67
#